data_AF-A0A960EHW6-F1
#
_entry.id   AF-A0A960EHW6-F1
#
_cell.length_a   1.000
_cell.length_b   1.000
_cell.length_c   1.000
_cell.angle_alpha   90.00
_cell.angle_beta   90.00
_cell.angle_gamma   90.00
#
_symmetry.space_group_name_H-M   'P 1'
#
loop_
_entity.id
_entity.type
_entity.pdbx_description
1 polymer ?
#
loop_
_entity_poly.entity_id
_entity_poly.type
_entity_poly.pdbx_seq_one_letter_code
_entity_poly.pdbx_strand_id
1 'polypeptide(L)'
;MKTKAAILRELHTPWSVEEIELDPPKAGEVLVKMIASGMCHSDEHLVTGDLAGATAPLPTIGGHEGAGIVLEVGPGVFSVAPGDHVVFGFVPACGKCPSCASGHSNLCDLGNITATGMQLSDGTSRHHDKDGNDLTLAIGALGTFAHHTVVHEASCIKIDKD
;
A
#
# COMPACT_ATOMS: atom_id res chain seq x y z
N MET A 1 -0.95 13.59 8.80
CA MET A 1 -0.96 13.11 10.19
C MET A 1 0.37 12.45 10.48
N LYS A 2 0.89 12.57 11.70
CA LYS A 2 2.10 11.85 12.09
C LYS A 2 1.79 10.40 12.43
N THR A 3 2.59 9.49 11.90
CA THR A 3 2.50 8.04 12.16
C THR A 3 3.90 7.42 12.10
N LYS A 4 4.03 6.10 12.33
CA LYS A 4 5.31 5.39 12.14
C LYS A 4 5.23 4.36 11.03
N ALA A 5 6.36 4.15 10.36
CA ALA A 5 6.55 3.14 9.34
C ALA A 5 7.97 2.55 9.39
N ALA A 6 8.13 1.32 8.90
CA ALA A 6 9.41 0.69 8.65
C ALA A 6 9.84 0.96 7.20
N ILE A 7 10.94 1.68 7.04
CA ILE A 7 11.46 2.18 5.77
C ILE A 7 12.75 1.43 5.45
N LEU A 8 12.85 0.91 4.23
CA LEU A 8 14.12 0.49 3.64
C LEU A 8 14.68 1.68 2.87
N ARG A 9 15.79 2.24 3.37
CA ARG A 9 16.45 3.39 2.76
C ARG A 9 17.44 2.99 1.68
N GLU A 10 18.18 1.91 1.92
CA GLU A 10 19.22 1.40 1.05
C GLU A 10 19.18 -0.14 1.02
N LEU A 11 19.63 -0.74 -0.08
CA LEU A 11 19.77 -2.20 -0.16
C LEU A 11 20.78 -2.71 0.87
N HIS A 12 20.57 -3.95 1.32
CA HIS A 12 21.43 -4.65 2.28
C HIS A 12 21.56 -3.93 3.63
N THR A 13 20.59 -3.09 3.98
CA THR A 13 20.50 -2.42 5.28
C THR A 13 19.27 -2.91 6.05
N PRO A 14 19.30 -2.88 7.39
CA PRO A 14 18.11 -3.19 8.18
C PRO A 14 17.02 -2.14 7.96
N TRP A 15 15.77 -2.56 8.12
CA TRP A 15 14.62 -1.64 8.16
C TRP A 15 14.78 -0.61 9.28
N SER A 16 14.47 0.66 8.96
CA SER A 16 14.46 1.77 9.90
C SER A 16 13.03 2.10 10.30
N VAL A 17 12.72 2.07 11.60
CA VAL A 17 11.38 2.46 12.10
C VAL A 17 11.38 3.95 12.41
N GLU A 18 10.64 4.71 11.62
CA GLU A 18 10.70 6.18 11.63
C GLU A 18 9.31 6.80 11.76
N GLU A 19 9.27 8.04 12.26
CA GLU A 19 8.07 8.88 12.16
C GLU A 19 7.97 9.44 10.73
N ILE A 20 6.78 9.39 10.17
CA ILE A 20 6.45 9.91 8.84
C ILE A 20 5.24 10.84 8.92
N GLU A 21 5.12 11.73 7.95
CA GLU A 21 3.90 12.48 7.67
C GLU A 21 3.05 11.73 6.65
N LEU A 22 1.76 11.56 6.95
CA LEU A 22 0.79 10.85 6.12
C LEU A 22 -0.34 11.78 5.70
N ASP A 23 -0.47 12.06 4.41
CA ASP A 23 -1.56 12.85 3.85
C ASP A 23 -2.91 12.13 3.97
N PRO A 24 -4.04 12.87 4.01
CA PRO A 24 -5.37 12.26 3.95
C PRO A 24 -5.61 11.58 2.59
N PRO A 25 -6.55 10.62 2.51
CA PRO A 25 -6.86 9.94 1.26
C PRO A 25 -7.49 10.91 0.24
N LYS A 26 -7.01 10.86 -1.01
CA LYS A 26 -7.64 11.52 -2.16
C LYS A 26 -8.71 10.63 -2.81
N ALA A 27 -9.26 11.07 -3.94
CA ALA A 27 -10.31 10.32 -4.64
C ALA A 27 -9.87 8.89 -4.97
N GLY A 28 -10.73 7.91 -4.67
CA GLY A 28 -10.44 6.48 -4.85
C GLY A 28 -9.49 5.86 -3.82
N GLU A 29 -9.08 6.60 -2.78
CA GLU A 29 -8.14 6.14 -1.77
C GLU A 29 -8.79 5.90 -0.40
N VAL A 30 -8.15 5.06 0.40
CA VAL A 30 -8.63 4.62 1.71
C VAL A 30 -7.50 4.77 2.70
N LEU A 31 -7.75 5.47 3.82
CA LEU A 31 -6.87 5.49 4.96
C LEU A 31 -7.20 4.32 5.88
N VAL A 32 -6.22 3.44 6.11
CA VAL A 32 -6.36 2.25 6.95
C VAL A 32 -5.45 2.34 8.16
N LYS A 33 -6.00 2.07 9.34
CA LYS A 33 -5.21 1.78 10.54
C LYS A 33 -4.82 0.32 10.54
N MET A 34 -3.53 0.05 10.54
CA MET A 34 -3.01 -1.31 10.55
C MET A 34 -3.12 -1.93 11.93
N ILE A 35 -3.57 -3.19 11.98
CA ILE A 35 -3.64 -4.00 13.20
C ILE A 35 -2.52 -5.03 13.24
N ALA A 36 -2.25 -5.64 12.09
CA ALA A 36 -1.16 -6.60 11.92
C ALA A 36 -0.62 -6.56 10.49
N SER A 37 0.65 -6.95 10.34
CA SER A 37 1.26 -7.27 9.06
C SER A 37 2.15 -8.49 9.23
N GLY A 38 2.04 -9.45 8.32
CA GLY A 38 2.99 -10.54 8.17
C GLY A 38 4.27 -10.05 7.50
N MET A 39 5.39 -10.70 7.80
CA MET A 39 6.66 -10.53 7.09
C MET A 39 6.83 -11.70 6.14
N CYS A 40 6.74 -11.42 4.84
CA CYS A 40 6.92 -12.40 3.79
C CYS A 40 8.37 -12.39 3.31
N HIS A 41 8.83 -13.51 2.76
CA HIS A 41 10.17 -13.58 2.16
C HIS A 41 10.32 -12.62 0.97
N SER A 42 9.23 -12.25 0.29
CA SER A 42 9.27 -11.20 -0.74
C SER A 42 9.65 -9.82 -0.20
N ASP A 43 9.37 -9.52 1.06
CA ASP A 43 9.85 -8.29 1.69
C ASP A 43 11.37 -8.34 1.91
N GLU A 44 11.93 -9.52 2.24
CA GLU A 44 13.38 -9.73 2.34
C GLU A 44 14.07 -9.58 0.98
N HIS A 45 13.43 -10.02 -0.10
CA HIS A 45 13.95 -9.80 -1.46
C HIS A 45 14.08 -8.31 -1.84
N LEU A 46 13.38 -7.39 -1.15
CA LEU A 46 13.61 -5.95 -1.28
C LEU A 46 14.95 -5.57 -0.64
N VAL A 47 15.27 -6.14 0.53
CA VAL A 47 16.52 -5.89 1.26
C VAL A 47 17.71 -6.43 0.48
N THR A 48 17.61 -7.65 -0.06
CA THR A 48 18.68 -8.27 -0.86
C THR A 48 18.81 -7.67 -2.26
N GLY A 49 17.80 -6.93 -2.73
CA GLY A 49 17.78 -6.35 -4.07
C GLY A 49 17.38 -7.31 -5.19
N ASP A 50 16.92 -8.53 -4.86
CA ASP A 50 16.48 -9.52 -5.85
C ASP A 50 15.24 -9.04 -6.65
N LEU A 51 14.49 -8.11 -6.09
CA LEU A 51 13.32 -7.45 -6.72
C LEU A 51 13.64 -6.05 -7.29
N ALA A 52 14.91 -5.66 -7.35
CA ALA A 52 15.31 -4.35 -7.89
C ALA A 52 14.85 -4.20 -9.35
N GLY A 53 14.14 -3.10 -9.64
CA GLY A 53 13.57 -2.83 -10.97
C GLY A 53 12.28 -3.57 -11.30
N ALA A 54 11.85 -4.52 -10.45
CA ALA A 54 10.54 -5.18 -10.53
C ALA A 54 9.52 -4.62 -9.52
N THR A 55 10.00 -3.80 -8.57
CA THR A 55 9.22 -3.21 -7.48
C THR A 55 9.56 -1.73 -7.29
N ALA A 56 8.89 -1.10 -6.32
CA ALA A 56 9.04 0.32 -6.00
C ALA A 56 10.50 0.73 -5.74
N PRO A 57 10.92 1.93 -6.20
CA PRO A 57 12.25 2.44 -5.92
C PRO A 57 12.43 2.79 -4.44
N LEU A 58 13.68 2.76 -3.96
CA LEU A 58 14.01 3.23 -2.60
C LEU A 58 14.04 4.77 -2.54
N PRO A 59 13.76 5.38 -1.37
CA PRO A 59 13.35 4.74 -0.11
C PRO A 59 11.89 4.24 -0.17
N THR A 60 11.62 3.10 0.46
CA THR A 60 10.29 2.47 0.39
C THR A 60 9.80 1.98 1.75
N ILE A 61 8.48 2.07 1.98
CA ILE A 61 7.80 1.43 3.10
C ILE A 61 7.47 0.00 2.70
N GLY A 62 7.94 -0.97 3.50
CA GLY A 62 7.75 -2.40 3.23
C GLY A 62 6.35 -2.93 3.58
N GLY A 63 6.16 -4.23 3.35
CA GLY A 63 4.97 -4.96 3.76
C GLY A 63 3.83 -4.93 2.74
N HIS A 64 3.26 -6.11 2.51
CA HIS A 64 2.10 -6.32 1.63
C HIS A 64 1.06 -7.31 2.19
N GLU A 65 1.35 -7.99 3.31
CA GLU A 65 0.48 -8.97 3.96
C GLU A 65 -0.16 -8.37 5.22
N GLY A 66 -1.05 -7.38 5.04
CA GLY A 66 -1.63 -6.61 6.12
C GLY A 66 -3.11 -6.87 6.41
N ALA A 67 -3.53 -6.56 7.63
CA ALA A 67 -4.92 -6.44 8.02
C ALA A 67 -5.14 -5.19 8.88
N GLY A 68 -6.26 -4.50 8.66
CA GLY A 68 -6.52 -3.21 9.29
C GLY A 68 -7.99 -2.82 9.33
N ILE A 69 -8.23 -1.62 9.87
CA ILE A 69 -9.55 -1.02 9.99
C ILE A 69 -9.55 0.29 9.20
N VAL A 70 -10.53 0.47 8.32
CA VAL A 70 -10.70 1.71 7.56
C VAL A 70 -11.03 2.86 8.51
N LEU A 71 -10.25 3.94 8.45
CA LEU A 71 -10.51 5.17 9.21
C LEU A 71 -11.26 6.21 8.38
N GLU A 72 -10.86 6.38 7.13
CA GLU A 72 -11.38 7.41 6.23
C GLU A 72 -11.36 6.90 4.79
N VAL A 73 -12.32 7.37 3.98
CA VAL A 73 -12.39 7.08 2.55
C VAL A 73 -12.43 8.39 1.78
N GLY A 74 -11.67 8.46 0.69
CA GLY A 74 -11.69 9.61 -0.19
C GLY A 74 -12.91 9.63 -1.11
N PRO A 75 -13.13 10.73 -1.85
CA PRO A 75 -14.24 10.85 -2.78
C PRO A 75 -14.31 9.72 -3.80
N GLY A 76 -15.51 9.21 -4.07
CA GLY A 76 -15.74 8.18 -5.08
C GLY A 76 -15.37 6.77 -4.67
N VAL A 77 -14.90 6.54 -3.44
CA VAL A 77 -14.77 5.20 -2.87
C VAL A 77 -16.16 4.65 -2.55
N PHE A 78 -16.39 3.39 -2.93
CA PHE A 78 -17.68 2.71 -2.68
C PHE A 78 -17.53 1.26 -2.21
N SER A 79 -16.33 0.67 -2.31
CA SER A 79 -16.11 -0.73 -1.92
C SER A 79 -16.02 -0.95 -0.40
N VAL A 80 -15.66 0.08 0.35
CA VAL A 80 -15.44 0.05 1.81
C VAL A 80 -15.91 1.34 2.46
N ALA A 81 -16.15 1.31 3.78
CA ALA A 81 -16.49 2.48 4.58
C ALA A 81 -15.70 2.52 5.91
N PRO A 82 -15.60 3.68 6.59
CA PRO A 82 -15.01 3.76 7.92
C PRO A 82 -15.59 2.73 8.90
N GLY A 83 -14.69 2.03 9.60
CA GLY A 83 -15.02 0.94 10.52
C GLY A 83 -15.10 -0.46 9.90
N ASP A 84 -14.94 -0.59 8.59
CA ASP A 84 -14.78 -1.90 7.94
C ASP A 84 -13.40 -2.50 8.24
N HIS A 85 -13.36 -3.81 8.44
CA HIS A 85 -12.13 -4.58 8.54
C HIS A 85 -11.71 -4.98 7.12
N VAL A 86 -10.42 -4.82 6.82
CA VAL A 86 -9.88 -5.07 5.49
C VAL A 86 -8.59 -5.86 5.54
N VAL A 87 -8.38 -6.67 4.51
CA VAL A 87 -7.07 -7.19 4.11
C VAL A 87 -6.70 -6.62 2.75
N PHE A 88 -5.43 -6.77 2.36
CA PHE A 88 -4.92 -6.18 1.13
C PHE A 88 -4.68 -7.21 0.03
N GLY A 89 -5.02 -6.83 -1.20
CA GLY A 89 -4.61 -7.55 -2.41
C GLY A 89 -3.42 -6.82 -3.03
N PHE A 90 -2.25 -7.47 -3.05
CA PHE A 90 -1.05 -6.87 -3.68
C PHE A 90 -1.21 -6.74 -5.21
N VAL A 91 -2.07 -7.57 -5.82
CA VAL A 91 -2.65 -7.28 -7.13
C VAL A 91 -4.01 -6.61 -6.89
N PRO A 92 -4.23 -5.36 -7.34
CA PRO A 92 -5.52 -4.69 -7.19
C PRO A 92 -6.63 -5.43 -7.94
N ALA A 93 -7.87 -5.29 -7.52
CA ALA A 93 -9.04 -5.84 -8.22
C ALA A 93 -10.04 -4.71 -8.54
N CYS A 94 -9.80 -3.96 -9.62
CA CYS A 94 -10.58 -2.75 -9.89
C CYS A 94 -12.04 -2.99 -10.28
N GLY A 95 -12.38 -4.19 -10.76
CA GLY A 95 -13.75 -4.55 -11.19
C GLY A 95 -14.18 -3.95 -12.54
N LYS A 96 -13.33 -3.16 -13.21
CA LYS A 96 -13.69 -2.35 -14.40
C LYS A 96 -12.88 -2.67 -15.66
N CYS A 97 -11.64 -3.14 -15.52
CA CYS A 97 -10.79 -3.47 -16.68
C CYS A 97 -11.22 -4.78 -17.35
N PRO A 98 -10.81 -5.08 -18.60
CA PRO A 98 -11.20 -6.29 -19.31
C PRO A 98 -10.90 -7.59 -18.55
N SER A 99 -9.74 -7.67 -17.88
CA SER A 99 -9.37 -8.83 -17.06
C SER A 99 -10.31 -8.98 -15.86
N CYS A 100 -10.56 -7.90 -15.11
CA CYS A 100 -11.48 -7.93 -13.97
C CYS A 100 -12.92 -8.27 -14.41
N ALA A 101 -13.41 -7.65 -15.48
CA ALA A 101 -14.78 -7.85 -15.99
C ALA A 101 -15.02 -9.28 -16.51
N SER A 102 -13.97 -9.99 -16.90
CA SER A 102 -14.03 -11.40 -17.32
C SER A 102 -13.74 -12.41 -16.20
N GLY A 103 -13.63 -11.95 -14.94
CA GLY A 103 -13.38 -12.81 -13.78
C GLY A 103 -11.90 -13.10 -13.49
N HIS A 104 -10.98 -12.47 -14.20
CA HIS A 104 -9.53 -12.62 -14.04
C HIS A 104 -8.94 -11.42 -13.28
N SER A 105 -9.44 -11.16 -12.07
CA SER A 105 -8.97 -10.04 -11.24
C SER A 105 -7.48 -10.13 -10.88
N ASN A 106 -6.92 -11.34 -10.88
CA ASN A 106 -5.48 -11.59 -10.72
C ASN A 106 -4.61 -11.00 -11.85
N LEU A 107 -5.22 -10.51 -12.95
CA LEU A 107 -4.56 -9.85 -14.08
C LEU A 107 -5.05 -8.41 -14.24
N CYS A 108 -5.41 -7.75 -13.14
CA CYS A 108 -5.91 -6.38 -13.20
C CYS A 108 -4.88 -5.40 -13.79
N ASP A 109 -5.34 -4.53 -14.68
CA ASP A 109 -4.51 -3.55 -15.38
C ASP A 109 -3.84 -2.55 -14.42
N LEU A 110 -4.45 -2.28 -13.25
CA LEU A 110 -3.83 -1.44 -12.21
C LEU A 110 -2.55 -2.07 -11.66
N GLY A 111 -2.40 -3.40 -11.76
CA GLY A 111 -1.17 -4.11 -11.39
C GLY A 111 0.06 -3.58 -12.13
N ASN A 112 -0.09 -3.10 -13.37
CA ASN A 112 1.01 -2.58 -14.19
C ASN A 112 1.71 -1.35 -13.60
N ILE A 113 1.03 -0.58 -12.76
CA ILE A 113 1.58 0.66 -12.16
C ILE A 113 1.99 0.48 -10.69
N THR A 114 1.76 -0.69 -10.09
CA THR A 114 2.13 -0.97 -8.69
C THR A 114 3.64 -0.91 -8.46
N ALA A 115 4.44 -1.26 -9.47
CA ALA A 115 5.91 -1.19 -9.39
C ALA A 115 6.46 0.24 -9.28
N THR A 116 5.64 1.27 -9.50
CA THR A 116 6.03 2.67 -9.22
C THR A 116 6.13 2.96 -7.72
N GLY A 117 5.39 2.20 -6.90
CA GLY A 117 5.20 2.46 -5.48
C GLY A 117 4.49 3.78 -5.14
N MET A 118 3.95 4.47 -6.14
CA MET A 118 3.13 5.67 -5.97
C MET A 118 1.65 5.31 -5.91
N GLN A 119 0.80 6.25 -5.50
CA GLN A 119 -0.62 5.98 -5.45
C GLN A 119 -1.21 5.71 -6.83
N LEU A 120 -2.01 4.65 -6.92
CA LEU A 120 -2.59 4.19 -8.19
C LEU A 120 -3.64 5.16 -8.76
N SER A 121 -4.16 6.06 -7.92
CA SER A 121 -5.17 7.07 -8.24
C SER A 121 -4.62 8.21 -9.10
N ASP A 122 -3.42 8.71 -8.77
CA ASP A 122 -2.86 9.94 -9.34
C ASP A 122 -1.34 9.95 -9.51
N GLY A 123 -0.64 8.87 -9.14
CA GLY A 123 0.80 8.75 -9.29
C GLY A 123 1.64 9.59 -8.33
N THR A 124 1.04 10.14 -7.26
CA THR A 124 1.74 10.94 -6.23
C THR A 124 1.85 10.16 -4.90
N SER A 125 2.77 10.56 -4.00
CA SER A 125 2.84 9.94 -2.67
C SER A 125 1.85 10.56 -1.68
N ARG A 126 1.54 9.80 -0.63
CA ARG A 126 0.87 10.26 0.61
C ARG A 126 1.79 10.14 1.82
N HIS A 127 2.92 9.47 1.66
CA HIS A 127 3.80 9.08 2.74
C HIS A 127 5.10 9.85 2.58
N HIS A 128 5.43 10.68 3.57
CA HIS A 128 6.56 11.59 3.50
C HIS A 128 7.45 11.37 4.71
N ASP A 129 8.77 11.35 4.50
CA ASP A 129 9.70 11.32 5.63
C ASP A 129 9.67 12.63 6.43
N LYS A 130 10.40 12.67 7.55
CA LYS A 130 10.49 13.85 8.43
C LYS A 130 11.02 15.12 7.74
N ASP A 131 11.70 14.97 6.60
CA ASP A 131 12.29 16.06 5.85
C ASP A 131 11.37 16.49 4.69
N GLY A 132 10.21 15.84 4.54
CA GLY A 132 9.20 16.15 3.52
C GLY A 132 9.45 15.46 2.17
N ASN A 133 10.33 14.47 2.11
CA ASN A 133 10.57 13.71 0.88
C ASN A 133 9.54 12.59 0.72
N ASP A 134 9.00 12.45 -0.48
CA ASP A 134 8.10 11.36 -0.85
C ASP A 134 8.76 9.99 -0.62
N LEU A 135 8.04 9.12 0.06
CA LEU A 135 8.34 7.70 0.20
C LEU A 135 7.49 6.89 -0.78
N THR A 136 8.07 5.84 -1.33
CA THR A 136 7.31 4.86 -2.13
C THR A 136 6.72 3.79 -1.21
N LEU A 137 5.73 3.07 -1.72
CA LEU A 137 5.17 1.88 -1.07
C LEU A 137 5.62 0.64 -1.84
N ALA A 138 6.22 -0.31 -1.13
CA ALA A 138 6.67 -1.55 -1.74
C ALA A 138 5.49 -2.38 -2.27
N ILE A 139 5.82 -3.53 -2.87
CA ILE A 139 4.94 -4.63 -3.33
C ILE A 139 3.43 -4.29 -3.31
N GLY A 140 2.87 -4.02 -4.49
CA GLY A 140 1.44 -3.71 -4.63
C GLY A 140 1.04 -2.27 -4.25
N ALA A 141 2.02 -1.41 -3.93
CA ALA A 141 1.82 -0.06 -3.42
C ALA A 141 0.99 -0.05 -2.11
N LEU A 142 1.34 -0.93 -1.16
CA LEU A 142 0.56 -1.17 0.06
C LEU A 142 1.18 -0.57 1.33
N GLY A 143 2.48 -0.80 1.55
CA GLY A 143 3.21 -0.24 2.70
C GLY A 143 2.65 -0.68 4.06
N THR A 144 2.34 -1.96 4.25
CA THR A 144 1.67 -2.45 5.46
C THR A 144 2.58 -2.49 6.70
N PHE A 145 3.89 -2.27 6.56
CA PHE A 145 4.80 -2.03 7.69
C PHE A 145 4.69 -0.60 8.24
N ALA A 146 3.47 -0.09 8.38
CA ALA A 146 3.15 1.20 8.97
C ALA A 146 1.99 1.07 9.94
N HIS A 147 1.86 1.99 10.91
CA HIS A 147 0.68 2.03 11.77
C HIS A 147 -0.58 2.49 11.01
N HIS A 148 -0.39 3.29 9.96
CA HIS A 148 -1.42 3.75 9.07
C HIS A 148 -0.87 3.78 7.65
N THR A 149 -1.68 3.43 6.67
CA THR A 149 -1.33 3.54 5.25
C THR A 149 -2.52 4.08 4.47
N VAL A 150 -2.24 4.83 3.40
CA VAL A 150 -3.23 5.20 2.39
C VAL A 150 -3.00 4.35 1.17
N VAL A 151 -4.04 3.69 0.67
CA VAL A 151 -3.98 2.86 -0.54
C VAL A 151 -5.20 3.07 -1.42
N HIS A 152 -5.16 2.59 -2.65
CA HIS A 152 -6.32 2.62 -3.55
C HIS A 152 -7.41 1.62 -3.12
N GLU A 153 -8.69 1.96 -3.24
CA GLU A 153 -9.83 1.13 -2.82
C GLU A 153 -9.83 -0.28 -3.44
N ALA A 154 -9.29 -0.39 -4.66
CA ALA A 154 -9.19 -1.64 -5.41
C ALA A 154 -8.25 -2.67 -4.77
N SER A 155 -7.38 -2.23 -3.86
CA SER A 155 -6.49 -3.11 -3.11
C SER A 155 -7.03 -3.44 -1.71
N CYS A 156 -8.18 -2.88 -1.31
CA CYS A 156 -8.83 -3.15 -0.03
C CYS A 156 -9.95 -4.19 -0.20
N ILE A 157 -9.80 -5.34 0.46
CA ILE A 157 -10.82 -6.39 0.48
C ILE A 157 -11.49 -6.35 1.85
N LYS A 158 -12.77 -5.98 1.87
CA LYS A 158 -13.59 -6.07 3.07
C LYS A 158 -13.70 -7.51 3.55
N ILE A 159 -13.50 -7.71 4.84
CA ILE A 159 -13.69 -8.99 5.53
C ILE A 159 -14.68 -8.85 6.67
N ASP A 160 -15.12 -9.98 7.21
CA ASP A 160 -15.92 -10.01 8.42
C ASP A 160 -15.13 -9.45 9.62
N LYS A 161 -15.86 -9.00 10.64
CA LYS A 161 -15.24 -8.39 11.82
C LYS A 161 -14.66 -9.40 12.81
N ASP A 162 -15.06 -10.67 12.66
CA ASP A 162 -14.81 -11.79 13.56
C ASP A 162 -13.93 -12.85 12.89
#